data_AF-A0A9Q2KSD1-F1
#
_entry.id   AF-A0A9Q2KSD1-F1
#
_cell.length_a   1.000
_cell.length_b   1.000
_cell.length_c   1.000
_cell.angle_alpha   90.00
_cell.angle_beta   90.00
_cell.angle_gamma   90.00
#
_symmetry.space_group_name_H-M   'P 1'
#
loop_
_entity.id
_entity.type
_entity.pdbx_description
1 polymer ?
#
loop_
_entity_poly.entity_id
_entity_poly.type
_entity_poly.pdbx_seq_one_letter_code
_entity_poly.pdbx_strand_id
1 'polypeptide(L)'
;MSKKSIKDMLSLSIKDEQDTVTSKLSNFNNKADKFDKAEAFFNEEEKNTDDKNKSSTVVKDLFSFPQNDYEIINKSIDRALENRIIMNKSEVVRAALKVLIDLDNDEFVKAIQSVEKIKRGRK
;
A
#
# COMPACT_ATOMS: atom_id res chain seq x y z
N MET A 1 61.54 -15.40 -15.75
CA MET A 1 60.38 -14.54 -15.46
C MET A 1 60.78 -13.10 -15.69
N SER A 2 60.16 -12.42 -16.66
CA SER A 2 60.48 -11.02 -17.01
C SER A 2 60.02 -10.08 -15.89
N LYS A 3 60.94 -9.29 -15.33
CA LYS A 3 60.62 -8.27 -14.33
C LYS A 3 59.91 -7.13 -15.07
N LYS A 4 58.60 -6.97 -14.85
CA LYS A 4 57.84 -5.83 -15.38
C LYS A 4 58.50 -4.53 -14.92
N SER A 5 58.68 -3.58 -15.85
CA SER A 5 59.31 -2.30 -15.52
C SER A 5 58.37 -1.49 -14.64
N ILE A 6 58.92 -0.64 -13.77
CA ILE A 6 58.16 0.29 -12.92
C ILE A 6 57.22 1.15 -13.78
N LYS A 7 57.67 1.53 -14.98
CA LYS A 7 56.86 2.27 -15.97
C LYS A 7 55.60 1.51 -16.38
N ASP A 8 55.72 0.20 -16.58
CA ASP A 8 54.60 -0.65 -16.97
C ASP A 8 53.60 -0.75 -15.81
N MET A 9 54.08 -0.93 -14.58
CA MET A 9 53.24 -0.99 -13.38
C MET A 9 52.47 0.31 -13.13
N LEU A 10 53.12 1.47 -13.32
CA LEU A 10 52.46 2.77 -13.20
C LEU A 10 51.40 2.97 -14.30
N SER A 11 51.70 2.55 -15.53
CA SER A 11 50.73 2.66 -16.63
C SER A 11 49.51 1.75 -16.45
N LEU A 12 49.70 0.58 -15.82
CA LEU A 12 48.62 -0.33 -15.43
C LEU A 12 47.76 0.30 -14.33
N SER A 13 48.38 0.86 -13.28
CA SER A 13 47.67 1.53 -12.18
C SER A 13 46.82 2.71 -12.67
N ILE A 14 47.36 3.54 -13.58
CA ILE A 14 46.63 4.70 -14.13
C ILE A 14 45.43 4.25 -14.96
N LYS A 15 45.54 3.14 -15.71
CA LYS A 15 44.42 2.58 -16.47
C LYS A 15 43.34 2.02 -15.55
N ASP A 16 43.73 1.27 -14.51
CA ASP A 16 42.80 0.73 -13.53
C ASP A 16 42.04 1.86 -12.81
N GLU A 17 42.73 2.95 -12.44
CA GLU A 17 42.11 4.14 -11.87
C GLU A 17 41.11 4.79 -12.84
N GLN A 18 41.48 4.97 -14.12
CA GLN A 18 40.60 5.51 -15.15
C GLN A 18 39.34 4.64 -15.32
N ASP A 19 39.49 3.32 -15.37
CA ASP A 19 38.38 2.37 -15.52
C ASP A 19 37.43 2.39 -14.29
N THR A 20 37.98 2.56 -13.08
CA THR A 20 37.16 2.71 -11.87
C THR A 20 36.39 4.04 -11.84
N VAL A 21 36.97 5.11 -12.38
CA VAL A 21 36.30 6.41 -12.46
C VAL A 21 35.19 6.38 -13.51
N THR A 22 35.45 5.80 -14.69
CA THR A 22 34.46 5.68 -15.76
C THR A 22 33.28 4.79 -15.36
N SER A 23 33.52 3.69 -14.64
CA SER A 23 32.46 2.80 -14.15
C SER A 23 31.61 3.43 -13.04
N LYS A 24 32.21 4.27 -12.19
CA LYS A 24 31.44 5.06 -11.22
C LYS A 24 30.56 6.09 -11.94
N LEU A 25 31.11 6.85 -12.88
CA LEU A 25 30.36 7.84 -13.68
C LEU A 25 29.18 7.21 -14.43
N SER A 26 29.37 6.06 -15.07
CA SER A 26 28.28 5.38 -15.77
C SER A 26 27.19 4.90 -14.81
N ASN A 27 27.56 4.38 -13.63
CA ASN A 27 26.60 3.98 -12.59
C ASN A 27 25.84 5.18 -12.01
N PHE A 28 26.47 6.34 -11.86
CA PHE A 28 25.79 7.56 -11.42
C PHE A 28 24.77 8.05 -12.44
N ASN A 29 25.12 8.07 -13.73
CA ASN A 29 24.20 8.49 -14.80
C ASN A 29 22.99 7.54 -14.91
N ASN A 30 23.22 6.23 -14.88
CA ASN A 30 22.13 5.23 -14.88
C ASN A 30 21.20 5.37 -13.66
N LYS A 31 21.74 5.82 -12.52
CA LYS A 31 20.96 6.03 -11.30
C LYS A 31 20.15 7.33 -11.38
N ALA A 32 20.74 8.40 -11.90
CA ALA A 32 20.04 9.66 -12.19
C ALA A 32 18.87 9.42 -13.16
N ASP A 33 19.11 8.71 -14.27
CA ASP A 33 18.08 8.35 -15.24
C ASP A 33 16.95 7.49 -14.62
N LYS A 34 17.27 6.69 -13.59
CA LYS A 34 16.28 5.88 -12.86
C LYS A 34 15.45 6.73 -11.89
N PHE A 35 16.05 7.74 -11.27
CA PHE A 35 15.33 8.69 -10.42
C PHE A 35 14.46 9.63 -11.25
N ASP A 36 14.95 10.13 -12.38
CA ASP A 36 14.18 10.98 -13.29
C ASP A 36 12.97 10.23 -13.88
N LYS A 37 13.13 8.94 -14.19
CA LYS A 37 12.01 8.06 -14.60
C LYS A 37 11.02 7.80 -13.47
N ALA A 38 11.49 7.65 -12.23
CA ALA A 38 10.61 7.46 -11.09
C ALA A 38 9.81 8.75 -10.80
N GLU A 39 10.47 9.90 -10.82
CA GLU A 39 9.81 11.20 -10.65
C GLU A 39 8.80 11.47 -11.77
N ALA A 40 9.14 11.18 -13.03
CA ALA A 40 8.19 11.30 -14.14
C ALA A 40 6.97 10.38 -13.97
N PHE A 41 7.18 9.14 -13.50
CA PHE A 41 6.09 8.19 -13.24
C PHE A 41 5.14 8.69 -12.12
N PHE A 42 5.68 9.21 -11.03
CA PHE A 42 4.87 9.78 -9.94
C PHE A 42 4.16 11.08 -10.35
N ASN A 43 4.78 11.94 -11.16
CA ASN A 43 4.18 13.18 -11.65
C ASN A 43 3.05 12.92 -12.68
N GLU A 44 3.14 11.84 -13.45
CA GLU A 44 2.07 11.40 -14.34
C GLU A 44 0.86 10.84 -13.57
N GLU A 45 1.07 10.17 -12.44
CA GLU A 45 -0.02 9.74 -11.56
C GLU A 45 -0.74 10.92 -10.89
N GLU A 46 -0.03 11.98 -10.49
CA GLU A 46 -0.65 13.16 -9.88
C GLU A 46 -1.49 13.97 -10.90
N LYS A 47 -1.03 14.12 -12.14
CA LYS A 47 -1.72 14.91 -13.18
C LYS A 47 -2.92 14.23 -13.85
N ASN A 48 -3.11 12.93 -13.64
CA ASN A 48 -4.24 12.18 -14.22
C ASN A 48 -5.45 12.04 -13.27
N THR A 49 -5.44 12.72 -12.11
CA THR A 49 -6.55 12.60 -11.13
C THR A 49 -7.61 13.70 -11.23
N ASP A 50 -7.38 14.78 -12.00
CA ASP A 50 -8.31 15.92 -12.01
C ASP A 50 -9.40 15.88 -13.09
N ASP A 51 -9.31 15.01 -14.12
CA ASP A 51 -10.21 15.12 -15.29
C ASP A 51 -11.02 13.87 -15.66
N LYS A 52 -11.16 12.88 -14.77
CA LYS A 52 -12.11 11.78 -14.98
C LYS A 52 -12.94 11.46 -13.75
N ASN A 53 -14.14 12.04 -13.78
CA ASN A 53 -15.34 11.71 -13.00
C ASN A 53 -15.48 12.42 -11.65
N LYS A 54 -16.44 13.34 -11.62
CA LYS A 54 -17.25 13.66 -10.43
C LYS A 54 -18.09 12.42 -10.05
N SER A 55 -17.44 11.31 -9.72
CA SER A 55 -18.06 10.08 -9.25
C SER A 55 -17.87 9.98 -7.74
N SER A 56 -18.99 10.10 -7.02
CA SER A 56 -19.20 9.71 -5.61
C SER A 56 -17.94 9.74 -4.73
N THR A 57 -17.74 10.84 -4.02
CA THR A 57 -16.68 10.98 -3.01
C THR A 57 -16.76 9.83 -2.01
N VAL A 58 -15.87 8.83 -2.13
CA VAL A 58 -15.80 7.72 -1.19
C VAL A 58 -15.17 8.25 0.10
N VAL A 59 -15.96 8.37 1.16
CA VAL A 59 -15.46 8.71 2.49
C VAL A 59 -14.83 7.46 3.10
N LYS A 60 -13.52 7.52 3.40
CA LYS A 60 -12.79 6.43 4.05
C LYS A 60 -12.74 6.68 5.56
N ASP A 61 -13.48 5.88 6.32
CA ASP A 61 -13.38 5.87 7.78
C ASP A 61 -12.39 4.81 8.27
N LEU A 62 -11.62 5.15 9.29
CA LEU A 62 -10.76 4.20 10.02
C LEU A 62 -11.48 3.79 11.31
N PHE A 63 -11.83 2.51 11.40
CA PHE A 63 -12.46 1.93 12.59
C PHE A 63 -11.49 1.03 13.35
N SER A 64 -11.60 1.07 14.68
CA SER A 64 -10.94 0.12 15.57
C SER A 64 -11.99 -0.87 16.06
N PHE A 65 -11.77 -2.17 15.78
CA PHE A 65 -12.65 -3.25 16.23
C PHE A 65 -11.95 -4.07 17.32
N PRO A 66 -12.69 -4.57 18.33
CA PRO A 66 -12.21 -5.63 19.20
C PRO A 66 -11.91 -6.89 18.40
N GLN A 67 -11.07 -7.76 18.97
CA GLN A 67 -10.70 -9.01 18.32
C GLN A 67 -11.94 -9.90 18.03
N ASN A 68 -12.89 -9.96 18.96
CA ASN A 68 -14.11 -10.75 18.80
C ASN A 68 -14.94 -10.30 17.58
N ASP A 69 -15.14 -9.01 17.39
CA ASP A 69 -15.89 -8.47 16.24
C ASP A 69 -15.20 -8.77 14.93
N TYR A 70 -13.86 -8.76 14.93
CA TYR A 70 -13.08 -9.12 13.76
C TYR A 70 -13.24 -10.59 13.37
N GLU A 71 -13.36 -11.50 14.35
CA GLU A 71 -13.68 -12.90 14.11
C GLU A 71 -15.09 -13.07 13.52
N ILE A 72 -16.07 -12.29 13.97
CA ILE A 72 -17.43 -12.28 13.42
C ILE A 72 -17.42 -11.82 11.95
N ILE A 73 -16.64 -10.79 11.62
CA ILE A 73 -16.48 -10.32 10.24
C ILE A 73 -15.88 -11.44 9.38
N ASN A 74 -14.82 -12.11 9.84
CA ASN A 74 -14.18 -13.17 9.06
C ASN A 74 -15.13 -14.37 8.86
N LYS A 75 -15.83 -14.81 9.91
CA LYS A 75 -16.86 -15.86 9.80
C LYS A 75 -17.96 -15.51 8.80
N SER A 76 -18.33 -14.23 8.71
CA SER A 76 -19.31 -13.75 7.74
C SER A 76 -18.78 -13.82 6.30
N ILE A 77 -17.49 -13.56 6.10
CA ILE A 77 -16.82 -13.74 4.80
C ILE A 77 -16.78 -15.22 4.43
N ASP A 78 -16.37 -16.09 5.35
CA ASP A 78 -16.30 -17.53 5.12
C ASP A 78 -17.69 -18.09 4.74
N ARG A 79 -18.75 -17.67 5.44
CA ARG A 79 -20.13 -18.02 5.10
C ARG A 79 -20.54 -17.49 3.72
N ALA A 80 -20.09 -16.32 3.31
CA ALA A 80 -20.35 -15.81 1.96
C ALA A 80 -19.63 -16.66 0.90
N LEU A 81 -18.39 -17.06 1.18
CA LEU A 81 -17.60 -17.93 0.30
C LEU A 81 -18.23 -19.31 0.12
N GLU A 82 -18.80 -19.89 1.18
CA GLU A 82 -19.60 -21.13 1.10
C GLU A 82 -20.78 -20.99 0.13
N ASN A 83 -21.38 -19.80 0.08
CA ASN A 83 -22.45 -19.45 -0.85
C ASN A 83 -21.94 -18.97 -2.22
N ARG A 84 -20.65 -19.15 -2.52
CA ARG A 84 -19.97 -18.74 -3.76
C ARG A 84 -19.98 -17.23 -4.00
N ILE A 85 -20.08 -16.42 -2.95
CA ILE A 85 -20.02 -14.96 -3.00
C ILE A 85 -18.71 -14.49 -2.39
N ILE A 86 -17.91 -13.78 -3.18
CA ILE A 86 -16.66 -13.18 -2.70
C ILE A 86 -17.01 -11.82 -2.11
N MET A 87 -16.66 -11.58 -0.85
CA MET A 87 -16.88 -10.29 -0.18
C MET A 87 -15.63 -9.81 0.55
N ASN A 88 -15.44 -8.49 0.57
CA ASN A 88 -14.42 -7.84 1.39
C ASN A 88 -14.98 -7.40 2.74
N LYS A 89 -14.10 -7.12 3.72
CA LYS A 89 -14.48 -6.65 5.07
C LYS A 89 -15.36 -5.40 5.03
N SER A 90 -15.02 -4.41 4.21
CA SER A 90 -15.82 -3.21 4.03
C SER A 90 -17.21 -3.51 3.45
N GLU A 91 -17.37 -4.57 2.68
CA GLU A 91 -18.66 -4.97 2.10
C GLU A 91 -19.54 -5.66 3.12
N VAL A 92 -18.96 -6.49 3.97
CA VAL A 92 -19.64 -7.08 5.14
C VAL A 92 -20.21 -5.97 6.03
N VAL A 93 -19.39 -4.96 6.36
CA VAL A 93 -19.84 -3.82 7.18
C VAL A 93 -20.97 -3.05 6.49
N ARG A 94 -20.85 -2.79 5.19
CA ARG A 94 -21.92 -2.13 4.42
C ARG A 94 -23.20 -2.96 4.36
N ALA A 95 -23.11 -4.28 4.23
CA ALA A 95 -24.26 -5.18 4.25
C ALA A 95 -24.93 -5.18 5.63
N ALA A 96 -24.14 -5.22 6.70
CA ALA A 96 -24.65 -5.14 8.07
C ALA A 96 -25.41 -3.82 8.33
N LEU A 97 -24.90 -2.69 7.83
CA LEU A 97 -25.59 -1.40 7.94
C LEU A 97 -26.95 -1.38 7.24
N LYS A 98 -27.05 -2.02 6.07
CA LYS A 98 -28.34 -2.16 5.34
C LYS A 98 -29.33 -3.01 6.12
N VAL A 99 -28.88 -4.13 6.68
CA VAL A 99 -29.74 -4.97 7.53
C VAL A 99 -30.19 -4.19 8.77
N LEU A 100 -29.29 -3.44 9.39
CA LEU A 100 -29.59 -2.69 10.63
C LEU A 100 -30.68 -1.63 10.43
N ILE A 101 -30.75 -0.97 9.27
CA ILE A 101 -31.79 0.04 9.00
C ILE A 101 -33.14 -0.59 8.60
N ASP A 102 -33.13 -1.82 8.08
CA ASP A 102 -34.34 -2.55 7.69
C ASP A 102 -35.03 -3.23 8.88
N LEU A 103 -34.39 -3.29 10.05
CA LEU A 103 -34.94 -3.89 11.28
C LEU A 103 -36.06 -3.02 11.90
N ASP A 104 -36.97 -3.67 12.62
CA ASP A 104 -38.00 -2.96 13.41
C ASP A 104 -37.36 -2.23 14.60
N ASN A 105 -38.02 -1.17 15.09
CA ASN A 105 -37.48 -0.28 16.12
C ASN A 105 -37.08 -1.02 17.40
N ASP A 106 -37.88 -1.99 17.83
CA ASP A 106 -37.61 -2.78 19.04
C ASP A 106 -36.37 -3.68 18.88
N GLU A 107 -36.19 -4.27 17.70
CA GLU A 107 -35.03 -5.10 17.37
C GLU A 107 -33.78 -4.26 17.18
N PHE A 108 -33.92 -3.09 16.57
CA PHE A 108 -32.85 -2.11 16.40
C PHE A 108 -32.29 -1.63 17.75
N VAL A 109 -33.17 -1.28 18.70
CA VAL A 109 -32.74 -0.86 20.04
C VAL A 109 -31.97 -1.99 20.75
N LYS A 110 -32.46 -3.23 20.66
CA LYS A 110 -31.76 -4.39 21.23
C LYS A 110 -30.39 -4.60 20.57
N ALA A 111 -30.31 -4.50 19.24
CA ALA A 111 -29.06 -4.65 18.49
C ALA A 111 -28.04 -3.60 18.92
N ILE A 112 -28.43 -2.33 19.04
CA ILE A 112 -27.53 -1.26 19.49
C ILE A 112 -27.09 -1.44 20.94
N GLN A 113 -27.99 -1.86 21.84
CA GLN A 113 -27.65 -2.07 23.25
C GLN A 113 -26.68 -3.24 23.46
N SER A 114 -26.64 -4.20 22.53
CA SER A 114 -25.72 -5.34 22.59
C SER A 114 -24.27 -4.96 22.25
N VAL A 115 -24.05 -3.82 21.59
CA VAL A 115 -22.71 -3.39 21.19
C VAL A 115 -22.00 -2.73 22.37
N GLU A 116 -20.86 -3.30 22.77
CA GLU A 116 -20.04 -2.74 23.84
C GLU A 116 -19.47 -1.37 23.46
N LYS A 117 -19.56 -0.40 24.38
CA LYS A 117 -18.96 0.92 24.19
C LYS A 117 -17.44 0.85 24.36
N ILE A 118 -16.73 0.80 23.24
CA ILE A 118 -15.27 0.86 23.23
C ILE A 118 -14.82 2.28 23.56
N LYS A 119 -14.16 2.46 24.72
CA LYS A 119 -13.45 3.70 25.03
C LYS A 119 -12.23 3.78 24.12
N ARG A 120 -12.27 4.69 23.14
CA ARG A 120 -11.13 4.97 22.26
C ARG A 120 -10.06 5.66 23.11
N GLY A 121 -9.03 4.93 23.50
CA GLY A 121 -7.88 5.51 24.19
C GLY A 121 -7.07 6.38 23.23
N ARG A 122 -7.19 7.70 23.34
CA ARG A 122 -5.96 8.51 23.35
C ARG A 122 -5.44 8.43 24.78
N LYS A 123 -4.11 8.48 24.97
CA LYS A 123 -3.62 8.93 26.28
C LYS A 123 -4.35 10.20 26.69
#